data_AF-A0A6J2JJR1-F1
#
_entry.id   AF-A0A6J2JJR1-F1
#
_cell.length_a   1.000
_cell.length_b   1.000
_cell.length_c   1.000
_cell.angle_alpha   90.00
_cell.angle_beta   90.00
_cell.angle_gamma   90.00
#
_symmetry.space_group_name_H-M   'P 1'
#
loop_
_entity.id
_entity.type
_entity.pdbx_description
1 polymer ?
#
loop_
_entity_poly.entity_id
_entity_poly.type
_entity_poly.pdbx_seq_one_letter_code
_entity_poly.pdbx_strand_id
1 'polypeptide(L)'
;MKGELMDGAPTGSIGMTSDSGFINTDLYLEWLHHFKDYTSPTVDNPVLLIIDNHSSHISLQGTLYCRQHNIIVLTLPPHSSHKLQPLDKAIYSPLKSQYAIEADKWMAQHPGRSINQYQVPLIFNRAFLKIATVGNAASAFRVTGIYPFNDDLFTEAEFAPSSVTDMFCPTSDTVLQNFYFKFTWLGSSYCICCTCSTRIGCFCVGRFIRNTI
;
A
#
# COMPACT_ATOMS: atom_id res chain seq x y z
N MET A 1 19.15 -2.61 13.64
CA MET A 1 18.35 -1.49 14.22
C MET A 1 18.36 -1.60 15.74
N LYS A 2 18.46 -0.49 16.48
CA LYS A 2 18.32 -0.51 17.95
C LYS A 2 16.85 -0.76 18.32
N GLY A 3 16.57 -1.66 19.27
CA GLY A 3 15.20 -2.03 19.67
C GLY A 3 14.36 -0.83 20.15
N GLU A 4 14.99 0.12 20.84
CA GLU A 4 14.38 1.36 21.34
C GLU A 4 13.71 2.21 20.25
N LEU A 5 14.11 2.04 18.99
CA LEU A 5 13.51 2.75 17.85
C LEU A 5 12.15 2.19 17.44
N MET A 6 11.70 1.10 18.07
CA MET A 6 10.37 0.51 17.86
C MET A 6 9.49 0.63 19.11
N ASP A 7 9.96 1.32 20.14
CA ASP A 7 9.20 1.48 21.38
C ASP A 7 7.88 2.22 21.13
N GLY A 8 6.78 1.55 21.46
CA GLY A 8 5.43 2.07 21.25
C GLY A 8 4.93 1.99 19.80
N ALA A 9 5.66 1.33 18.90
CA ALA A 9 5.19 1.06 17.54
C ALA A 9 3.90 0.22 17.53
N PRO A 10 3.11 0.25 16.44
CA PRO A 10 1.94 -0.60 16.29
C PRO A 10 2.30 -2.08 16.46
N THR A 11 1.42 -2.85 17.11
CA THR A 11 1.64 -4.28 17.33
C THR A 11 1.84 -4.98 16.00
N GLY A 12 2.89 -5.82 15.94
CA GLY A 12 3.24 -6.55 14.73
C GLY A 12 4.17 -5.81 13.78
N SER A 13 4.58 -4.57 14.08
CA SER A 13 5.53 -3.83 13.23
C SER A 13 6.92 -4.47 13.25
N ILE A 14 7.57 -4.50 12.09
CA ILE A 14 8.99 -4.84 11.95
C ILE A 14 9.82 -3.58 11.75
N GLY A 15 10.98 -3.53 12.40
CA GLY A 15 11.91 -2.41 12.31
C GLY A 15 13.08 -2.77 11.42
N MET A 16 13.26 -2.03 10.32
CA MET A 16 14.39 -2.21 9.41
C MET A 16 15.01 -0.86 9.05
N THR A 17 16.32 -0.84 8.77
CA THR A 17 17.07 0.37 8.48
C THR A 17 18.05 0.11 7.34
N SER A 18 18.21 1.09 6.44
CA SER A 18 19.28 1.13 5.44
C SER A 18 20.20 2.32 5.69
N ASP A 19 21.44 2.23 5.21
CA ASP A 19 22.42 3.31 5.34
C ASP A 19 22.02 4.57 4.56
N SER A 20 21.27 4.39 3.45
CA SER A 20 20.75 5.51 2.65
C SER A 20 19.50 6.16 3.26
N GLY A 21 18.83 5.50 4.21
CA GLY A 21 17.52 5.88 4.71
C GLY A 21 16.37 5.69 3.70
N PHE A 22 16.62 5.02 2.58
CA PHE A 22 15.61 4.64 1.58
C PHE A 22 15.44 3.12 1.53
N ILE A 23 14.27 2.65 1.11
CA ILE A 23 14.05 1.22 0.89
C ILE A 23 14.94 0.73 -0.27
N ASN A 24 15.56 -0.43 -0.07
CA ASN A 24 16.32 -1.14 -1.09
C ASN A 24 15.63 -2.49 -1.39
N THR A 25 16.19 -3.23 -2.35
CA THR A 25 15.63 -4.52 -2.76
C THR A 25 15.59 -5.55 -1.63
N ASP A 26 16.62 -5.60 -0.77
CA ASP A 26 16.70 -6.57 0.32
C ASP A 26 15.63 -6.29 1.40
N LEU A 27 15.47 -5.02 1.77
CA LEU A 27 14.42 -4.57 2.69
C LEU A 27 13.02 -4.80 2.12
N TYR A 28 12.87 -4.70 0.80
CA TYR A 28 11.61 -5.02 0.13
C TYR A 28 11.29 -6.52 0.19
N LEU A 29 12.28 -7.40 0.06
CA LEU A 29 12.09 -8.85 0.22
C LEU A 29 11.69 -9.22 1.66
N GLU A 30 12.38 -8.67 2.66
CA GLU A 30 12.01 -8.85 4.07
C GLU A 30 10.58 -8.34 4.34
N TRP A 31 10.22 -7.21 3.76
CA TRP A 31 8.86 -6.69 3.82
C TRP A 31 7.85 -7.65 3.14
N LEU A 32 8.20 -8.29 2.02
CA LEU A 32 7.33 -9.27 1.35
C LEU A 32 7.12 -10.54 2.18
N HIS A 33 8.15 -11.03 2.87
CA HIS A 33 8.03 -12.14 3.81
C HIS A 33 7.02 -11.82 4.91
N HIS A 34 7.20 -10.65 5.53
CA HIS A 34 6.28 -10.13 6.53
C HIS A 34 4.86 -9.98 5.97
N PHE A 35 4.71 -9.40 4.79
CA PHE A 35 3.44 -9.23 4.10
C PHE A 35 2.70 -10.55 3.90
N LYS A 36 3.41 -11.57 3.42
CA LYS A 36 2.86 -12.91 3.19
C LYS A 36 2.37 -13.55 4.49
N ASP A 37 3.07 -13.34 5.60
CA ASP A 37 2.66 -13.91 6.88
C ASP A 37 1.37 -13.27 7.42
N TYR A 38 1.20 -11.95 7.26
CA TYR A 38 -0.02 -11.25 7.68
C TYR A 38 -1.21 -11.50 6.76
N THR A 39 -0.98 -11.61 5.46
CA THR A 39 -2.06 -11.81 4.48
C THR A 39 -2.44 -13.28 4.29
N SER A 40 -1.52 -14.21 4.55
CA SER A 40 -1.70 -15.67 4.43
C SER A 40 -2.40 -16.08 3.11
N PRO A 41 -1.83 -15.70 1.95
CA PRO A 41 -2.40 -15.99 0.63
C PRO A 41 -2.45 -17.50 0.36
N THR A 42 -3.50 -17.93 -0.33
CA THR A 42 -3.72 -19.35 -0.73
C THR A 42 -4.09 -19.42 -2.20
N VAL A 43 -4.12 -20.63 -2.77
CA VAL A 43 -4.52 -20.82 -4.18
C VAL A 43 -5.97 -20.39 -4.39
N ASP A 44 -6.86 -20.71 -3.44
CA ASP A 44 -8.28 -20.37 -3.52
C ASP A 44 -8.56 -18.89 -3.15
N ASN A 45 -7.64 -18.25 -2.43
CA ASN A 45 -7.74 -16.85 -2.08
C ASN A 45 -6.39 -16.13 -2.30
N PRO A 46 -6.07 -15.78 -3.55
CA PRO A 46 -4.87 -15.03 -3.88
C PRO A 46 -4.97 -13.57 -3.42
N VAL A 47 -3.83 -12.94 -3.20
CA VAL A 47 -3.74 -11.55 -2.72
C VAL A 47 -3.24 -10.65 -3.85
N LEU A 48 -3.96 -9.55 -4.12
CA LEU A 48 -3.54 -8.53 -5.07
C LEU A 48 -2.74 -7.44 -4.34
N LEU A 49 -1.47 -7.32 -4.69
CA LEU A 49 -0.55 -6.30 -4.21
C LEU A 49 -0.39 -5.22 -5.29
N ILE A 50 -0.83 -4.00 -4.99
CA ILE A 50 -0.75 -2.86 -5.92
C ILE A 50 0.40 -1.94 -5.48
N ILE A 51 1.39 -1.75 -6.34
CA ILE A 51 2.61 -1.01 -6.02
C ILE A 51 2.87 0.13 -7.02
N ASP A 52 3.62 1.14 -6.60
CA ASP A 52 4.19 2.12 -7.52
C ASP A 52 5.32 1.49 -8.36
N ASN A 53 5.62 2.09 -9.51
CA ASN A 53 6.67 1.62 -10.42
C ASN A 53 8.07 2.06 -9.98
N HIS A 54 8.37 2.03 -8.67
CA HIS A 54 9.69 2.39 -8.15
C HIS A 54 10.68 1.23 -8.32
N SER A 55 11.93 1.55 -8.66
CA SER A 55 12.95 0.55 -9.03
C SER A 55 13.27 -0.47 -7.94
N SER A 56 13.10 -0.11 -6.66
CA SER A 56 13.28 -1.02 -5.52
C SER A 56 12.28 -2.18 -5.48
N HIS A 57 11.10 -2.01 -6.10
CA HIS A 57 10.09 -3.06 -6.17
C HIS A 57 10.30 -4.02 -7.36
N ILE A 58 11.09 -3.60 -8.34
CA ILE A 58 11.33 -4.35 -9.58
C ILE A 58 12.54 -5.26 -9.38
N SER A 59 12.32 -6.35 -8.65
CA SER A 59 13.33 -7.38 -8.42
C SER A 59 12.82 -8.74 -8.88
N LEU A 60 13.67 -9.49 -9.61
CA LEU A 60 13.35 -10.84 -10.03
C LEU A 60 13.04 -11.75 -8.85
N GLN A 61 13.82 -11.63 -7.76
CA GLN A 61 13.62 -12.41 -6.54
C GLN A 61 12.24 -12.11 -5.92
N GLY A 62 11.85 -10.83 -5.85
CA GLY A 62 10.55 -10.44 -5.31
C GLY A 62 9.39 -10.95 -6.16
N THR A 63 9.51 -10.84 -7.48
CA THR A 63 8.49 -11.35 -8.42
C THR A 63 8.32 -12.87 -8.33
N LEU A 64 9.42 -13.61 -8.25
CA LEU A 64 9.38 -15.07 -8.08
C LEU A 64 8.76 -15.46 -6.74
N TYR A 65 9.13 -14.75 -5.66
CA TYR A 65 8.55 -14.95 -4.33
C TYR A 65 7.04 -14.73 -4.33
N CYS A 66 6.57 -13.60 -4.88
CA CYS A 66 5.15 -13.30 -4.98
C CYS A 66 4.40 -14.39 -5.76
N ARG A 67 4.95 -14.82 -6.90
CA ARG A 67 4.35 -15.89 -7.72
C ARG A 67 4.26 -17.22 -6.95
N GLN A 68 5.29 -17.59 -6.20
CA GLN A 68 5.31 -18.83 -5.42
C GLN A 68 4.28 -18.81 -4.28
N HIS A 69 3.95 -17.63 -3.77
CA HIS A 69 3.05 -17.44 -2.63
C HIS A 69 1.67 -16.92 -3.01
N ASN A 70 1.21 -17.05 -4.25
CA ASN A 70 -0.12 -16.61 -4.71
C ASN A 70 -0.39 -15.10 -4.46
N ILE A 71 0.66 -14.29 -4.54
CA ILE A 71 0.59 -12.83 -4.51
C ILE A 71 0.67 -12.33 -5.95
N ILE A 72 -0.39 -11.71 -6.43
CA ILE A 72 -0.47 -11.09 -7.74
C ILE A 72 0.02 -9.65 -7.58
N VAL A 73 1.09 -9.29 -8.28
CA VAL A 73 1.64 -7.92 -8.23
C VAL A 73 1.11 -7.13 -9.43
N LEU A 74 0.54 -5.96 -9.16
CA LEU A 74 0.13 -4.99 -10.16
C LEU A 74 0.88 -3.68 -9.94
N THR A 75 1.60 -3.22 -10.96
CA THR A 75 2.28 -1.93 -10.94
C THR A 75 1.38 -0.86 -11.53
N LEU A 76 1.33 0.31 -10.88
CA LEU A 76 0.62 1.47 -11.40
C LEU A 76 1.43 2.13 -12.53
N PRO A 77 0.76 2.68 -13.57
CA PRO A 77 1.44 3.43 -14.61
C PRO A 77 2.18 4.64 -14.01
N PRO A 78 3.31 5.05 -14.61
CA PRO A 78 4.07 6.18 -14.10
C PRO A 78 3.20 7.44 -14.01
N HIS A 79 3.47 8.28 -13.01
CA HIS A 79 2.77 9.54 -12.74
C HIS A 79 1.26 9.42 -12.44
N SER A 80 0.73 8.22 -12.19
CA SER A 80 -0.69 8.00 -11.87
C SER A 80 -1.01 7.87 -10.37
N SER A 81 0.02 7.88 -9.50
CA SER A 81 -0.13 7.64 -8.06
C SER A 81 -1.18 8.53 -7.40
N HIS A 82 -1.18 9.83 -7.71
CA HIS A 82 -2.15 10.79 -7.18
C HIS A 82 -3.63 10.46 -7.48
N LYS A 83 -3.89 9.58 -8.46
CA LYS A 83 -5.23 9.15 -8.88
C LYS A 83 -5.56 7.73 -8.46
N LEU A 84 -4.63 6.82 -8.70
CA LEU A 84 -4.85 5.37 -8.56
C LEU A 84 -4.34 4.82 -7.22
N GLN A 85 -3.38 5.48 -6.55
CA GLN A 85 -2.81 4.99 -5.30
C GLN A 85 -3.73 5.36 -4.12
N PRO A 86 -4.44 4.38 -3.51
CA PRO A 86 -5.43 4.66 -2.46
C PRO A 86 -4.82 5.31 -1.23
N LEU A 87 -3.57 4.93 -0.91
CA LEU A 87 -2.82 5.53 0.20
C LEU A 87 -2.61 7.03 0.00
N ASP A 88 -2.14 7.42 -1.18
CA ASP A 88 -1.86 8.83 -1.50
C ASP A 88 -3.15 9.65 -1.56
N LYS A 89 -4.19 9.10 -2.17
CA LYS A 89 -5.45 9.82 -2.41
C LYS A 89 -6.27 10.03 -1.14
N ALA A 90 -6.31 9.05 -0.23
CA ALA A 90 -7.28 9.06 0.87
C ALA A 90 -6.70 8.83 2.27
N ILE A 91 -5.55 8.17 2.43
CA ILE A 91 -5.05 7.78 3.77
C ILE A 91 -3.97 8.73 4.28
N TYR A 92 -3.05 9.20 3.43
CA TYR A 92 -1.92 10.00 3.91
C TYR A 92 -2.28 11.40 4.37
N SER A 93 -3.21 12.08 3.70
CA SER A 93 -3.66 13.40 4.13
C SER A 93 -4.24 13.38 5.56
N PRO A 94 -5.22 12.51 5.89
CA PRO A 94 -5.74 12.43 7.26
C PRO A 94 -4.71 11.88 8.26
N LEU A 95 -3.83 10.94 7.84
CA LEU A 95 -2.77 10.44 8.71
C LEU A 95 -1.78 11.52 9.13
N LYS A 96 -1.32 12.37 8.19
CA LYS A 96 -0.43 13.51 8.49
C LYS A 96 -1.09 14.50 9.45
N SER A 97 -2.36 14.80 9.21
CA SER A 97 -3.15 15.70 10.06
C SER A 97 -3.29 15.15 11.48
N GLN A 98 -3.61 13.86 11.60
CA GLN A 98 -3.74 13.21 12.89
C GLN A 98 -2.39 13.06 13.61
N TYR A 99 -1.31 12.80 12.88
CA TYR A 99 0.04 12.75 13.42
C TYR A 99 0.45 14.11 14.01
N ALA A 100 0.18 15.22 13.31
CA ALA A 100 0.46 16.56 13.83
C ALA A 100 -0.28 16.81 15.15
N ILE A 101 -1.56 16.45 15.24
CA ILE A 101 -2.35 16.57 16.48
C ILE A 101 -1.75 15.74 17.61
N GLU A 102 -1.34 14.50 17.36
CA GLU A 102 -0.73 13.65 18.39
C GLU A 102 0.69 14.11 18.78
N ALA A 103 1.43 14.69 17.84
CA ALA A 103 2.72 15.32 18.11
C ALA A 103 2.57 16.55 19.01
N ASP A 104 1.60 17.42 18.74
CA ASP A 104 1.31 18.61 19.55
C ASP A 104 0.89 18.21 20.97
N LYS A 105 0.04 17.19 21.12
CA LYS A 105 -0.32 16.63 22.43
C LYS A 105 0.90 16.10 23.17
N TRP A 106 1.80 15.41 22.48
CA TRP A 106 3.01 14.89 23.10
C TRP A 106 3.92 16.02 23.59
N MET A 107 4.09 17.08 22.80
CA MET A 107 4.88 18.26 23.18
C MET A 107 4.26 18.99 24.38
N ALA A 108 2.93 19.15 24.42
CA ALA A 108 2.24 19.76 25.55
C ALA A 108 2.39 18.96 26.85
N GLN A 109 2.48 17.64 26.77
CA GLN A 109 2.69 16.75 27.92
C GLN A 109 4.15 16.72 28.40
N HIS A 110 5.11 17.15 27.57
CA HIS A 110 6.54 17.08 27.84
C HIS A 110 7.22 18.43 27.59
N PRO A 111 6.96 19.44 28.44
CA PRO A 111 7.53 20.77 28.26
C PRO A 111 9.07 20.72 28.28
N GLY A 112 9.69 21.43 27.33
CA GLY A 112 11.15 21.51 27.21
C GLY A 112 11.81 20.31 26.51
N ARG A 113 11.06 19.35 25.98
CA ARG A 113 11.59 18.24 25.19
C ARG A 113 11.18 18.35 23.71
N SER A 114 12.12 18.05 22.82
CA SER A 114 11.87 17.88 21.39
C SER A 114 11.50 16.43 21.06
N ILE A 115 10.73 16.23 19.99
CA ILE A 115 10.45 14.89 19.45
C ILE A 115 11.70 14.38 18.73
N ASN A 116 12.24 13.25 19.18
CA ASN A 116 13.33 12.56 18.51
C ASN A 116 12.82 11.26 17.87
N GLN A 117 13.69 10.58 17.11
CA GLN A 117 13.37 9.33 16.40
C GLN A 117 12.78 8.21 17.30
N TYR A 118 13.10 8.21 18.59
CA TYR A 118 12.58 7.22 19.56
C TYR A 118 11.10 7.45 19.92
N GLN A 119 10.60 8.68 19.77
CA GLN A 119 9.21 9.02 20.08
C GLN A 119 8.30 8.91 18.85
N VAL A 120 8.87 8.91 17.65
CA VAL A 120 8.13 8.81 16.39
C VAL A 120 7.24 7.57 16.35
N PRO A 121 7.69 6.34 16.68
CA PRO A 121 6.84 5.14 16.60
C PRO A 121 5.63 5.22 17.53
N LEU A 122 5.82 5.73 18.74
CA LEU A 122 4.74 5.92 19.72
C LEU A 122 3.68 6.92 19.23
N ILE A 123 4.12 8.09 18.76
CA ILE A 123 3.22 9.13 18.24
C ILE A 123 2.51 8.63 16.98
N PHE A 124 3.26 7.97 16.10
CA PHE A 124 2.76 7.36 14.89
C PHE A 124 1.68 6.33 15.20
N ASN A 125 1.90 5.43 16.15
CA ASN A 125 0.94 4.40 16.54
C ASN A 125 -0.40 5.01 16.99
N ARG A 126 -0.37 6.06 17.82
CA ARG A 126 -1.57 6.78 18.26
C ARG A 126 -2.36 7.39 17.10
N ALA A 127 -1.67 7.93 16.10
CA ALA A 127 -2.31 8.47 14.91
C ALA A 127 -2.83 7.36 13.99
N PHE A 128 -2.03 6.32 13.79
CA PHE A 128 -2.34 5.18 12.93
C PHE A 128 -3.59 4.45 13.38
N LEU A 129 -3.73 4.13 14.68
CA LEU A 129 -4.91 3.44 15.22
C LEU A 129 -6.23 4.20 14.99
N LYS A 130 -6.18 5.52 14.82
CA LYS A 130 -7.37 6.35 14.53
C LYS A 130 -7.74 6.34 13.05
N ILE A 131 -6.75 6.26 12.17
CA ILE A 131 -6.95 6.37 10.72
C ILE A 131 -7.07 5.00 10.04
N ALA A 132 -6.38 3.99 10.54
CA ALA A 132 -6.34 2.62 10.02
C ALA A 132 -7.64 1.85 10.35
N THR A 133 -8.78 2.38 9.91
CA THR A 133 -10.09 1.76 10.04
C THR A 133 -10.50 1.09 8.73
N VAL A 134 -11.33 0.05 8.83
CA VAL A 134 -11.91 -0.65 7.66
C VAL A 134 -12.61 0.34 6.72
N GLY A 135 -13.37 1.29 7.30
CA GLY A 135 -14.15 2.26 6.54
C GLY A 135 -13.28 3.20 5.71
N ASN A 136 -12.18 3.69 6.29
CA ASN A 136 -11.23 4.53 5.57
C ASN A 136 -10.53 3.75 4.45
N ALA A 137 -10.11 2.50 4.72
CA ALA A 137 -9.51 1.64 3.72
C ALA A 137 -10.49 1.38 2.55
N ALA A 138 -11.73 0.96 2.84
CA ALA A 138 -12.74 0.72 1.82
C ALA A 138 -13.08 1.98 1.01
N SER A 139 -13.20 3.14 1.67
CA SER A 139 -13.42 4.41 0.98
C SER A 139 -12.25 4.80 0.09
N ALA A 140 -11.01 4.54 0.51
CA ALA A 140 -9.82 4.81 -0.29
C ALA A 140 -9.86 4.03 -1.61
N PHE A 141 -10.18 2.73 -1.58
CA PHE A 141 -10.30 1.90 -2.78
C PHE A 141 -11.47 2.30 -3.67
N ARG A 142 -12.58 2.74 -3.08
CA ARG A 142 -13.73 3.23 -3.85
C ARG A 142 -13.40 4.51 -4.60
N VAL A 143 -12.71 5.44 -3.94
CA VAL A 143 -12.35 6.73 -4.52
C VAL A 143 -11.30 6.60 -5.62
N THR A 144 -10.48 5.54 -5.62
CA THR A 144 -9.55 5.25 -6.72
C THR A 144 -10.18 4.42 -7.86
N GLY A 145 -11.43 3.96 -7.70
CA GLY A 145 -12.11 3.13 -8.70
C GLY A 145 -11.54 1.72 -8.79
N ILE A 146 -10.74 1.30 -7.81
CA ILE A 146 -10.17 -0.06 -7.76
C ILE A 146 -11.21 -1.02 -7.20
N TYR A 147 -11.92 -0.62 -6.14
CA TYR A 147 -12.96 -1.44 -5.53
C TYR A 147 -14.12 -0.63 -4.94
N PRO A 148 -15.36 -0.78 -5.44
CA PRO A 148 -15.73 -1.51 -6.66
C PRO A 148 -14.98 -0.99 -7.90
N PHE A 149 -14.72 -1.86 -8.87
CA PHE A 149 -14.05 -1.45 -10.11
C PHE A 149 -14.95 -0.47 -10.87
N ASN A 150 -14.41 0.69 -11.21
CA ASN A 150 -15.09 1.74 -11.96
C ASN A 150 -14.11 2.40 -12.93
N ASP A 151 -14.23 2.08 -14.21
CA ASP A 151 -13.44 2.63 -15.31
C ASP A 151 -13.92 4.03 -15.74
N ASP A 152 -15.20 4.36 -15.52
CA ASP A 152 -15.79 5.67 -15.78
C ASP A 152 -15.35 6.76 -14.79
N LEU A 153 -14.48 6.43 -13.82
CA LEU A 153 -14.02 7.39 -12.81
C LEU A 153 -13.17 8.51 -13.43
N PHE A 154 -12.45 8.22 -14.51
CA PHE A 154 -11.55 9.17 -15.16
C PHE A 154 -12.16 9.69 -16.45
N THR A 155 -12.09 11.01 -16.65
CA THR A 155 -12.65 11.65 -17.85
C THR A 155 -11.67 11.60 -19.01
N GLU A 156 -12.14 11.64 -20.26
CA GLU A 156 -11.27 11.63 -21.46
C GLU A 156 -10.19 12.73 -21.42
N ALA A 157 -10.51 13.91 -20.87
CA ALA A 157 -9.55 15.00 -20.71
C ALA A 157 -8.35 14.62 -19.83
N GLU A 158 -8.52 13.70 -18.89
CA GLU A 158 -7.46 13.22 -18.03
C GLU A 158 -6.51 12.24 -18.73
N PHE A 159 -6.95 11.66 -19.84
CA PHE A 159 -6.14 10.83 -20.74
C PHE A 159 -5.50 11.67 -21.86
N ALA A 160 -5.78 12.98 -21.95
CA ALA A 160 -5.14 13.86 -22.94
C ALA A 160 -3.59 13.76 -22.95
N PRO A 161 -2.89 13.61 -21.80
CA PRO A 161 -1.44 13.43 -21.79
C PRO A 161 -0.94 12.11 -22.40
N SER A 162 -1.76 11.05 -22.43
CA SER A 162 -1.36 9.75 -23.00
C SER A 162 -1.54 9.68 -24.52
N SER A 163 -2.25 10.63 -25.13
CA SER A 163 -2.52 10.66 -26.57
C SER A 163 -1.27 10.59 -27.46
N VAL A 164 -0.12 11.06 -26.96
CA VAL A 164 1.18 11.02 -27.68
C VAL A 164 1.82 9.63 -27.66
N THR A 165 1.44 8.78 -26.70
CA THR A 165 2.00 7.43 -26.47
C THR A 165 1.01 6.30 -26.76
N ASP A 166 -0.20 6.63 -27.19
CA ASP A 166 -1.21 5.63 -27.51
C ASP A 166 -0.73 4.74 -28.66
N MET A 167 -0.54 3.45 -28.36
CA MET A 167 -0.24 2.44 -29.37
C MET A 167 -1.54 1.78 -29.78
N PHE A 168 -1.79 1.69 -31.09
CA PHE A 168 -2.91 0.91 -31.61
C PHE A 168 -2.76 -0.55 -31.14
N CYS A 169 -3.76 -1.04 -30.42
CA CYS A 169 -3.82 -2.45 -30.07
C CYS A 169 -3.87 -3.27 -31.37
N PRO A 170 -2.89 -4.15 -31.65
CA PRO A 170 -2.88 -4.90 -32.89
C PRO A 170 -4.12 -5.80 -32.95
N THR A 171 -4.97 -5.56 -33.94
CA THR A 171 -6.13 -6.39 -34.26
C THR A 171 -5.65 -7.68 -34.92
N SER A 172 -5.18 -8.63 -34.12
CA SER A 172 -5.12 -10.04 -34.51
C SER A 172 -5.14 -10.96 -33.28
N ASP A 173 -6.31 -11.59 -33.14
CA ASP A 173 -6.53 -12.98 -32.74
C ASP A 173 -6.06 -13.49 -31.35
N THR A 174 -7.07 -13.79 -30.54
CA THR A 174 -7.14 -14.80 -29.46
C THR A 174 -6.34 -14.60 -28.17
N VAL A 175 -5.33 -13.75 -28.08
CA VAL A 175 -4.52 -13.65 -26.83
C VAL A 175 -5.11 -12.65 -25.81
N LEU A 176 -5.74 -11.56 -26.26
CA LEU A 176 -6.21 -10.49 -25.36
C LEU A 176 -7.63 -10.69 -24.79
N GLN A 177 -8.42 -11.63 -25.33
CA GLN A 177 -9.69 -11.99 -24.70
C GLN A 177 -9.49 -12.65 -23.31
N ASN A 178 -8.28 -13.16 -23.03
CA ASN A 178 -7.92 -13.70 -21.73
C ASN A 178 -7.32 -12.66 -20.76
N PHE A 179 -7.11 -11.41 -21.21
CA PHE A 179 -6.68 -10.27 -20.38
C PHE A 179 -7.78 -9.24 -20.14
N TYR A 180 -9.02 -9.55 -20.53
CA TYR A 180 -10.16 -9.02 -19.80
C TYR A 180 -10.14 -9.72 -18.44
N PHE A 181 -9.73 -8.99 -17.39
CA PHE A 181 -10.00 -9.42 -16.01
C PHE A 181 -11.51 -9.47 -15.84
N LYS A 182 -12.10 -10.60 -16.22
CA LYS A 182 -13.45 -10.98 -15.87
C LYS A 182 -13.38 -11.18 -14.37
N PHE A 183 -13.76 -10.15 -13.60
CA PHE A 183 -14.07 -10.27 -12.18
C PHE A 183 -15.31 -11.17 -12.04
N THR A 184 -15.18 -12.46 -12.35
CA THR A 184 -16.20 -13.46 -12.04
C THR A 184 -16.13 -13.72 -10.55
N TRP A 185 -17.13 -13.22 -9.86
CA TRP A 185 -17.45 -13.46 -8.46
C TRP A 185 -17.50 -14.96 -8.15
N LEU A 186 -16.53 -15.46 -7.39
CA LEU A 186 -16.68 -16.64 -6.54
C LEU A 186 -16.30 -16.19 -5.14
N GLY A 187 -17.32 -15.98 -4.30
CA GLY A 187 -17.20 -15.24 -3.05
C GLY A 187 -16.09 -15.76 -2.14
N SER A 188 -15.10 -14.91 -1.85
CA SER A 188 -14.58 -14.64 -0.50
C SER A 188 -13.28 -13.83 -0.55
N SER A 189 -13.32 -12.64 0.05
CA SER A 189 -12.20 -12.00 0.78
C SER A 189 -10.89 -11.68 0.02
N TYR A 190 -10.92 -10.76 -0.96
CA TYR A 190 -9.69 -10.12 -1.45
C TYR A 190 -9.13 -9.15 -0.41
N CYS A 191 -7.87 -9.34 0.00
CA CYS A 191 -7.11 -8.35 0.77
C CYS A 191 -6.31 -7.51 -0.23
N ILE A 192 -6.75 -6.29 -0.53
CA ILE A 192 -6.01 -5.38 -1.41
C ILE A 192 -5.10 -4.54 -0.51
N CYS A 193 -3.79 -4.62 -0.73
CA CYS A 193 -2.82 -3.81 0.00
C CYS A 193 -2.02 -2.97 -0.99
N CYS A 194 -1.83 -1.69 -0.65
CA CYS A 194 -0.95 -0.80 -1.38
C CYS A 194 0.29 -0.53 -0.54
N THR A 195 1.47 -0.68 -1.12
CA THR A 195 2.70 -0.16 -0.51
C THR A 195 3.07 1.17 -1.15
N CYS A 196 3.81 1.97 -0.40
CA CYS A 196 4.39 3.22 -0.86
C CYS A 196 5.84 3.25 -0.40
N SER A 197 6.75 3.54 -1.33
CA SER A 197 8.18 3.78 -1.06
C SER A 197 8.44 5.21 -0.59
N THR A 198 7.88 5.63 0.55
CA THR A 198 8.23 6.93 1.18
C THR A 198 9.14 6.78 2.39
N ARG A 199 9.88 7.84 2.71
CA ARG A 199 10.84 8.01 3.82
C ARG A 199 10.27 7.70 5.23
N ILE A 200 8.99 7.35 5.33
CA ILE A 200 8.22 7.12 6.55
C ILE A 200 7.82 5.62 6.70
N GLY A 201 8.26 4.75 5.80
CA GLY A 201 8.09 3.30 5.91
C GLY A 201 6.99 2.74 5.00
N CYS A 202 7.11 1.46 4.64
CA CYS A 202 6.11 0.76 3.84
C CYS A 202 4.94 0.30 4.72
N PHE A 203 3.75 0.78 4.39
CA PHE A 203 2.53 0.42 5.11
C PHE A 203 1.92 -0.85 4.54
N CYS A 204 1.68 -1.84 5.41
CA CYS A 204 0.79 -2.94 5.10
C CYS A 204 -0.51 -2.76 5.88
N VAL A 205 -1.59 -2.47 5.16
CA VAL A 205 -2.95 -2.46 5.71
C VAL A 205 -3.47 -3.90 5.62
N GLY A 206 -2.99 -4.75 6.55
CA GLY A 206 -3.33 -6.18 6.59
C GLY A 206 -4.75 -6.47 7.10
N ARG A 207 -5.40 -7.46 6.46
CA ARG A 207 -6.62 -8.22 6.83
C ARG A 207 -7.65 -7.50 7.72
N PHE A 208 -8.50 -6.67 7.11
CA PHE A 208 -9.64 -6.01 7.76
C PHE A 208 -10.95 -6.83 7.78
N ILE A 209 -10.94 -8.06 7.28
CA ILE A 209 -12.10 -8.95 7.28
C ILE A 209 -11.82 -10.14 8.19
N ARG A 210 -12.00 -9.95 9.51
CA ARG A 210 -12.57 -11.02 10.32
C ARG A 210 -14.04 -10.71 10.44
N ASN A 211 -14.86 -11.46 9.72
CA ASN A 211 -16.27 -11.59 10.04
C ASN A 211 -16.35 -12.03 11.50
N THR A 212 -16.74 -11.12 12.39
CA THR A 212 -17.50 -11.47 13.57
C THR A 212 -18.86 -11.96 13.07
N ILE A 213 -18.95 -13.27 12.87
CA ILE A 213 -20.15 -14.04 13.21
C ILE A 213 -19.85 -14.66 14.57
#